data_AF-M0BJ80-F1
#
_entry.id   AF-M0BJ80-F1
#
_cell.length_a   1.000
_cell.length_b   1.000
_cell.length_c   1.000
_cell.angle_alpha   90.00
_cell.angle_beta   90.00
_cell.angle_gamma   90.00
#
_symmetry.space_group_name_H-M   'P 1'
#
loop_
_entity.id
_entity.type
_entity.pdbx_description
1 polymer ?
#
loop_
_entity_poly.entity_id
_entity_poly.type
_entity_poly.pdbx_seq_one_letter_code
_entity_poly.pdbx_strand_id
1 'polypeptide(L)'
;MTDRGSDSPPDESDRTGDRGDGPAPRPSTESERASDPSHRHPRGSETAKSSGGDDAESRELGGSGAREYSSESGGSSADEDRPSARGDRPVSIEDDGILRWFLKADSGAVVYVRDIASSVGFVMLIALILFGVSGVWPPMVAVESGSMEPNMERGDMIFVVEDDRFVGDGAIGETGIVTRAVGSETGHDKFGNPGDVIIFRPGGSEFETPVIHRAMFWVEKDERWTETKADANALGGASCNELATCPAPYDGFITKGDANGGYDQHPSYGADPSQVVKPEWIEGKAAYRIPWLGQIRLAVDDVLGNGIPPEEAAPIAALGGGLVLSRRVT
;
A
#
# COMPACT_ATOMS: atom_id res chain seq x y z
N MET A 1 22.61 16.36 -89.11
CA MET A 1 21.20 16.04 -89.47
C MET A 1 20.41 15.97 -88.18
N THR A 2 19.21 16.58 -88.16
CA THR A 2 18.14 16.49 -87.13
C THR A 2 18.55 16.74 -85.66
N ASP A 3 18.23 17.84 -84.97
CA ASP A 3 17.02 18.71 -84.85
C ASP A 3 16.14 18.39 -83.62
N ARG A 4 15.62 19.47 -83.01
CA ARG A 4 14.80 19.62 -81.79
C ARG A 4 15.50 19.36 -80.44
N GLY A 5 15.37 20.22 -79.44
CA GLY A 5 14.59 21.48 -79.36
C GLY A 5 13.76 21.52 -78.08
N SER A 6 14.23 22.30 -77.11
CA SER A 6 13.50 22.60 -75.86
C SER A 6 12.26 23.44 -76.13
N ASP A 7 11.24 23.36 -75.26
CA ASP A 7 10.60 24.55 -74.70
C ASP A 7 9.67 24.20 -73.51
N SER A 8 9.62 25.14 -72.56
CA SER A 8 8.65 25.21 -71.45
C SER A 8 7.91 26.56 -71.54
N PRO A 9 7.10 26.91 -70.53
CA PRO A 9 5.64 26.89 -70.51
C PRO A 9 5.01 28.18 -71.10
N PRO A 10 3.70 28.40 -70.86
CA PRO A 10 3.38 29.65 -70.19
C PRO A 10 2.43 29.52 -68.98
N ASP A 11 2.51 30.53 -68.14
CA ASP A 11 1.66 30.88 -67.00
C ASP A 11 0.69 31.99 -67.45
N GLU A 12 -0.61 31.93 -67.12
CA GLU A 12 -1.38 33.17 -66.87
C GLU A 12 -2.78 33.00 -66.21
N SER A 13 -3.01 33.89 -65.23
CA SER A 13 -4.21 34.69 -64.94
C SER A 13 -5.60 34.06 -64.68
N ASP A 14 -5.93 34.01 -63.38
CA ASP A 14 -6.96 34.83 -62.72
C ASP A 14 -8.41 34.83 -63.26
N ARG A 15 -9.34 34.37 -62.40
CA ARG A 15 -10.75 34.80 -62.39
C ARG A 15 -11.43 34.55 -61.03
N THR A 16 -11.44 35.61 -60.23
CA THR A 16 -12.61 36.14 -59.47
C THR A 16 -13.70 35.14 -58.99
N GLY A 17 -13.89 35.04 -57.67
CA GLY A 17 -14.88 34.14 -57.07
C GLY A 17 -16.32 34.66 -56.98
N ASP A 18 -17.17 33.89 -56.31
CA ASP A 18 -18.43 34.36 -55.72
C ASP A 18 -18.64 33.75 -54.32
N ARG A 19 -19.51 34.38 -53.52
CA ARG A 19 -19.76 34.12 -52.11
C ARG A 19 -20.78 33.01 -51.89
N GLY A 20 -20.74 32.39 -50.71
CA GLY A 20 -21.70 31.36 -50.31
C GLY A 20 -21.70 31.12 -48.79
N ASP A 21 -21.99 32.15 -48.00
CA ASP A 21 -22.21 32.01 -46.56
C ASP A 21 -23.45 31.13 -46.27
N GLY A 22 -23.30 30.12 -45.40
CA GLY A 22 -24.38 29.23 -44.97
C GLY A 22 -23.97 28.44 -43.71
N PRO A 23 -24.75 28.45 -42.60
CA PRO A 23 -24.15 28.32 -41.27
C PRO A 23 -24.22 26.93 -40.60
N ALA A 24 -23.42 26.77 -39.55
CA ALA A 24 -23.39 25.60 -38.68
C ALA A 24 -24.62 25.50 -37.73
N PRO A 25 -25.08 24.29 -37.37
CA PRO A 25 -26.15 24.11 -36.39
C PRO A 25 -25.64 23.71 -34.99
N ARG A 26 -25.94 24.55 -33.99
CA ARG A 26 -26.10 24.24 -32.55
C ARG A 26 -26.99 25.32 -31.92
N PRO A 27 -27.63 25.09 -30.75
CA PRO A 27 -28.32 23.88 -30.29
C PRO A 27 -29.83 24.14 -30.13
N SER A 28 -30.67 23.11 -30.05
CA SER A 28 -32.10 23.27 -29.78
C SER A 28 -32.40 23.23 -28.27
N THR A 29 -32.88 24.35 -27.72
CA THR A 29 -33.47 24.43 -26.37
C THR A 29 -34.80 25.19 -26.42
N GLU A 30 -35.91 24.48 -26.26
CA GLU A 30 -37.21 24.95 -25.71
C GLU A 30 -37.98 23.67 -25.36
N SER A 31 -38.47 23.40 -24.14
CA SER A 31 -39.31 24.16 -23.19
C SER A 31 -40.76 23.66 -23.27
N GLU A 32 -41.25 23.00 -22.21
CA GLU A 32 -42.40 23.49 -21.41
C GLU A 32 -42.96 22.47 -20.39
N ARG A 33 -43.55 23.05 -19.32
CA ARG A 33 -44.70 22.55 -18.52
C ARG A 33 -44.50 21.60 -17.33
N ALA A 34 -44.01 22.21 -16.24
CA ALA A 34 -44.66 22.29 -14.92
C ALA A 34 -45.78 21.28 -14.53
N SER A 35 -45.65 20.71 -13.33
CA SER A 35 -46.75 20.43 -12.40
C SER A 35 -46.26 20.42 -10.94
N ASP A 36 -46.68 21.43 -10.17
CA ASP A 36 -46.75 21.40 -8.70
C ASP A 36 -48.09 20.76 -8.30
N PRO A 37 -48.19 20.09 -7.13
CA PRO A 37 -48.99 20.75 -6.10
C PRO A 37 -48.46 20.61 -4.66
N SER A 38 -48.41 21.76 -4.00
CA SER A 38 -48.36 21.97 -2.55
C SER A 38 -49.28 21.08 -1.69
N HIS A 39 -48.88 20.84 -0.43
CA HIS A 39 -49.66 20.84 0.84
C HIS A 39 -48.87 20.07 1.93
N ARG A 40 -48.88 20.38 3.24
CA ARG A 40 -49.40 21.51 4.04
C ARG A 40 -48.82 21.39 5.48
N HIS A 41 -48.16 22.42 6.02
CA HIS A 41 -47.90 22.57 7.47
C HIS A 41 -49.21 22.94 8.21
N PRO A 42 -49.40 22.60 9.51
CA PRO A 42 -49.05 23.57 10.58
C PRO A 42 -48.77 23.06 12.03
N ARG A 43 -47.98 23.86 12.78
CA ARG A 43 -47.97 24.09 14.26
C ARG A 43 -47.66 22.92 15.21
N GLY A 44 -47.04 23.11 16.39
CA GLY A 44 -46.40 24.32 16.96
C GLY A 44 -46.84 24.65 18.40
N SER A 45 -45.87 24.64 19.34
CA SER A 45 -45.88 25.26 20.70
C SER A 45 -44.49 24.99 21.31
N GLU A 46 -43.56 25.95 21.49
CA GLU A 46 -43.53 27.13 22.39
C GLU A 46 -43.28 26.84 23.89
N THR A 47 -42.41 27.67 24.49
CA THR A 47 -42.10 27.83 25.95
C THR A 47 -41.30 26.71 26.65
N ALA A 48 -40.50 26.94 27.71
CA ALA A 48 -39.78 28.13 28.22
C ALA A 48 -38.72 27.74 29.30
N LYS A 49 -37.96 28.73 29.80
CA LYS A 49 -36.92 28.65 30.87
C LYS A 49 -37.42 28.12 32.23
N SER A 50 -36.53 27.46 32.99
CA SER A 50 -36.25 27.59 34.47
C SER A 50 -35.31 26.42 34.86
N SER A 51 -34.18 26.50 35.56
CA SER A 51 -33.71 27.24 36.75
C SER A 51 -34.11 26.61 38.11
N GLY A 52 -33.11 26.38 38.98
CA GLY A 52 -33.20 25.83 40.36
C GLY A 52 -33.56 24.33 40.44
N GLY A 53 -33.09 23.55 41.42
CA GLY A 53 -32.20 23.82 42.56
C GLY A 53 -32.46 22.77 43.67
N ASP A 54 -31.44 22.47 44.49
CA ASP A 54 -31.55 21.85 45.84
C ASP A 54 -32.14 20.40 45.88
N ASP A 55 -32.08 19.55 46.91
CA ASP A 55 -31.23 19.34 48.11
C ASP A 55 -31.54 17.89 48.59
N ALA A 56 -30.79 17.17 49.44
CA ALA A 56 -29.40 17.16 49.92
C ALA A 56 -29.20 15.92 50.81
N GLU A 57 -27.96 15.48 51.10
CA GLU A 57 -27.64 15.11 52.50
C GLU A 57 -26.15 15.18 52.85
N SER A 58 -25.89 15.65 54.06
CA SER A 58 -24.58 15.93 54.63
C SER A 58 -24.17 14.87 55.67
N ARG A 59 -22.88 14.85 56.01
CA ARG A 59 -22.39 14.55 57.37
C ARG A 59 -20.96 15.08 57.53
N GLU A 60 -20.84 16.09 58.39
CA GLU A 60 -19.58 16.72 58.79
C GLU A 60 -18.88 15.97 59.95
N LEU A 61 -17.85 16.64 60.50
CA LEU A 61 -17.07 16.37 61.71
C LEU A 61 -15.82 15.51 61.44
N GLY A 62 -14.59 16.03 61.50
CA GLY A 62 -14.10 17.29 62.08
C GLY A 62 -13.48 17.04 63.45
N GLY A 63 -12.15 17.12 63.52
CA GLY A 63 -11.39 16.79 64.74
C GLY A 63 -9.90 17.04 64.56
N SER A 64 -9.45 18.27 64.84
CA SER A 64 -8.04 18.65 64.89
C SER A 64 -7.41 18.28 66.23
N GLY A 65 -6.11 17.95 66.23
CA GLY A 65 -5.38 17.60 67.45
C GLY A 65 -3.90 17.33 67.20
N ALA A 66 -3.08 18.37 67.19
CA ALA A 66 -1.62 18.27 67.20
C ALA A 66 -1.07 18.52 68.62
N ARG A 67 0.01 17.78 68.99
CA ARG A 67 0.93 17.86 70.16
C ARG A 67 1.23 16.43 70.68
N GLU A 68 2.37 16.10 71.27
CA GLU A 68 3.75 16.62 71.17
C GLU A 68 4.71 15.52 71.72
N TYR A 69 6.01 15.70 71.47
CA TYR A 69 7.20 14.86 71.74
C TYR A 69 7.34 13.99 73.02
N SER A 70 8.23 12.98 72.86
CA SER A 70 9.13 12.36 73.88
C SER A 70 8.54 11.40 74.95
N SER A 71 9.27 10.40 75.50
CA SER A 71 10.51 9.69 75.12
C SER A 71 10.72 8.44 76.04
N GLU A 72 11.79 7.66 75.81
CA GLU A 72 12.46 6.70 76.73
C GLU A 72 12.01 5.22 76.83
N SER A 73 12.83 4.38 76.18
CA SER A 73 13.52 3.18 76.69
C SER A 73 12.81 2.13 77.56
N GLY A 74 12.83 0.89 77.06
CA GLY A 74 12.81 -0.35 77.84
C GLY A 74 13.31 -1.49 76.96
N GLY A 75 14.34 -2.23 77.36
CA GLY A 75 15.02 -3.20 76.49
C GLY A 75 15.06 -4.63 77.02
N SER A 76 15.53 -5.52 76.14
CA SER A 76 16.01 -6.90 76.37
C SER A 76 14.99 -8.06 76.37
N SER A 77 15.42 -9.14 75.69
CA SER A 77 14.99 -10.56 75.78
C SER A 77 13.57 -10.91 75.28
N ALA A 78 13.34 -12.03 74.59
CA ALA A 78 14.22 -13.14 74.21
C ALA A 78 13.82 -13.75 72.85
N ASP A 79 14.67 -14.63 72.32
CA ASP A 79 14.44 -15.42 71.12
C ASP A 79 13.17 -16.28 71.19
N GLU A 80 12.28 -16.15 70.20
CA GLU A 80 11.28 -17.18 69.90
C GLU A 80 11.33 -17.53 68.40
N ASP A 81 11.72 -18.77 68.15
CA ASP A 81 11.92 -19.39 66.84
C ASP A 81 10.58 -19.52 66.11
N ARG A 82 10.20 -18.47 65.38
CA ARG A 82 9.02 -18.45 64.51
C ARG A 82 9.47 -18.83 63.10
N PRO A 83 8.86 -19.84 62.44
CA PRO A 83 9.22 -20.18 61.07
C PRO A 83 8.95 -18.95 60.21
N SER A 84 10.03 -18.30 59.77
CA SER A 84 9.94 -17.08 58.98
C SER A 84 9.13 -17.39 57.73
N ALA A 85 8.09 -16.57 57.51
CA ALA A 85 7.34 -16.60 56.27
C ALA A 85 8.35 -16.64 55.13
N ARG A 86 8.16 -17.57 54.18
CA ARG A 86 9.04 -17.79 53.04
C ARG A 86 9.10 -16.50 52.23
N GLY A 87 10.02 -15.63 52.61
CA GLY A 87 10.12 -14.28 52.07
C GLY A 87 10.35 -14.34 50.58
N ASP A 88 9.92 -13.29 49.91
CA ASP A 88 10.19 -13.05 48.50
C ASP A 88 11.70 -12.91 48.31
N ARG A 89 12.35 -14.05 48.13
CA ARG A 89 13.75 -14.12 47.73
C ARG A 89 13.79 -13.59 46.29
N PRO A 90 14.54 -12.51 46.02
CA PRO A 90 14.70 -12.05 44.65
C PRO A 90 15.30 -13.21 43.85
N VAL A 91 14.60 -13.61 42.79
CA VAL A 91 15.06 -14.71 41.93
C VAL A 91 16.45 -14.39 41.38
N SER A 92 17.27 -15.41 41.17
CA SER A 92 18.65 -15.31 40.66
C SER A 92 18.81 -16.06 39.32
N ILE A 93 19.83 -15.72 38.54
CA ILE A 93 20.12 -16.45 37.29
C ILE A 93 20.62 -17.86 37.62
N GLU A 94 21.36 -17.98 38.72
CA GLU A 94 22.05 -19.17 39.20
C GLU A 94 21.10 -20.23 39.77
N ASP A 95 20.05 -19.83 40.51
CA ASP A 95 19.13 -20.76 41.19
C ASP A 95 17.85 -21.05 40.39
N ASP A 96 17.29 -20.05 39.69
CA ASP A 96 16.01 -20.16 38.97
C ASP A 96 16.16 -20.29 37.45
N GLY A 97 17.35 -19.98 36.91
CA GLY A 97 17.67 -19.99 35.48
C GLY A 97 17.26 -18.71 34.76
N ILE A 98 18.02 -18.33 33.72
CA ILE A 98 17.90 -17.04 32.98
C ILE A 98 16.45 -16.69 32.64
N LEU A 99 15.67 -17.64 32.10
CA LEU A 99 14.31 -17.40 31.65
C LEU A 99 13.36 -17.06 32.81
N ARG A 100 13.51 -17.72 33.97
CA ARG A 100 12.63 -17.56 35.12
C ARG A 100 13.04 -16.36 35.97
N TRP A 101 14.35 -16.12 36.08
CA TRP A 101 14.93 -14.89 36.61
C TRP A 101 14.38 -13.66 35.89
N PHE A 102 14.55 -13.60 34.57
CA PHE A 102 14.11 -12.50 33.73
C PHE A 102 12.60 -12.24 33.82
N LEU A 103 11.79 -13.30 33.92
CA LEU A 103 10.33 -13.16 34.07
C LEU A 103 9.89 -12.65 35.44
N LYS A 104 10.68 -12.84 36.52
CA LYS A 104 10.21 -12.71 37.91
C LYS A 104 11.10 -11.88 38.85
N ALA A 105 12.16 -11.25 38.37
CA ALA A 105 13.03 -10.38 39.17
C ALA A 105 12.47 -8.95 39.30
N ASP A 106 12.16 -8.52 40.53
CA ASP A 106 11.62 -7.18 40.84
C ASP A 106 12.68 -6.07 40.96
N SER A 107 13.93 -6.32 40.54
CA SER A 107 14.94 -5.25 40.48
C SER A 107 14.69 -4.32 39.28
N GLY A 108 14.60 -3.01 39.51
CA GLY A 108 14.16 -2.04 38.49
C GLY A 108 14.93 -2.06 37.15
N ALA A 109 16.23 -2.39 37.17
CA ALA A 109 17.03 -2.56 35.95
C ALA A 109 16.60 -3.79 35.13
N VAL A 110 16.21 -4.89 35.78
CA VAL A 110 15.74 -6.11 35.10
C VAL A 110 14.33 -5.90 34.57
N VAL A 111 13.46 -5.18 35.27
CA VAL A 111 12.14 -4.78 34.75
C VAL A 111 12.30 -3.94 33.48
N TYR A 112 13.17 -2.93 33.49
CA TYR A 112 13.46 -2.10 32.31
C TYR A 112 13.99 -2.90 31.11
N VAL A 113 14.97 -3.79 31.34
CA VAL A 113 15.49 -4.69 30.30
C VAL A 113 14.41 -5.67 29.81
N ARG A 114 13.56 -6.17 30.71
CA ARG A 114 12.45 -7.06 30.36
C ARG A 114 11.42 -6.36 29.49
N ASP A 115 11.06 -5.13 29.79
CA ASP A 115 10.03 -4.41 29.05
C ASP A 115 10.55 -4.02 27.65
N ILE A 116 11.83 -3.64 27.52
CA ILE A 116 12.50 -3.46 26.22
C ILE A 116 12.53 -4.77 25.43
N ALA A 117 13.06 -5.85 26.01
CA ALA A 117 13.21 -7.12 25.30
C ALA A 117 11.86 -7.79 24.98
N SER A 118 10.82 -7.56 25.78
CA SER A 118 9.45 -7.98 25.48
C SER A 118 8.86 -7.17 24.32
N SER A 119 9.11 -5.86 24.28
CA SER A 119 8.67 -4.99 23.18
C SER A 119 9.35 -5.36 21.86
N VAL A 120 10.68 -5.53 21.87
CA VAL A 120 11.46 -6.00 20.71
C VAL A 120 11.01 -7.40 20.30
N GLY A 121 10.86 -8.32 21.26
CA GLY A 121 10.39 -9.69 21.00
C GLY A 121 8.98 -9.73 20.40
N PHE A 122 8.08 -8.84 20.80
CA PHE A 122 6.74 -8.72 20.23
C PHE A 122 6.77 -8.18 18.79
N VAL A 123 7.58 -7.16 18.51
CA VAL A 123 7.78 -6.65 17.13
C VAL A 123 8.40 -7.74 16.23
N MET A 124 9.42 -8.45 16.73
CA MET A 124 10.04 -9.57 16.01
C MET A 124 9.06 -10.72 15.78
N LEU A 125 8.17 -11.03 16.74
CA LEU A 125 7.12 -12.03 16.57
C LEU A 125 6.14 -11.62 15.47
N ILE A 126 5.69 -10.36 15.44
CA ILE A 126 4.82 -9.85 14.36
C ILE A 126 5.55 -9.92 13.01
N ALA A 127 6.82 -9.48 12.94
CA ALA A 127 7.61 -9.54 11.71
C ALA A 127 7.79 -10.98 11.19
N LEU A 128 8.06 -11.94 12.08
CA LEU A 128 8.17 -13.36 11.75
C LEU A 128 6.83 -13.98 11.32
N ILE A 129 5.70 -13.58 11.92
CA ILE A 129 4.37 -14.02 11.48
C ILE A 129 4.07 -13.45 10.09
N LEU A 130 4.30 -12.16 9.87
CA LEU A 130 4.06 -11.51 8.58
C LEU A 130 4.92 -12.16 7.49
N PHE A 131 6.24 -12.26 7.69
CA PHE A 131 7.15 -12.93 6.77
C PHE A 131 6.80 -14.43 6.58
N GLY A 132 6.40 -15.11 7.65
CA GLY A 132 5.96 -16.51 7.59
C GLY A 132 4.72 -16.71 6.71
N VAL A 133 3.83 -15.71 6.62
CA VAL A 133 2.64 -15.72 5.76
C VAL A 133 2.94 -15.17 4.37
N SER A 134 3.70 -14.09 4.25
CA SER A 134 3.97 -13.38 3.00
C SER A 134 5.10 -14.00 2.16
N GLY A 135 6.16 -14.52 2.78
CA GLY A 135 7.42 -14.89 2.12
C GLY A 135 8.30 -13.71 1.72
N VAL A 136 7.69 -12.55 1.50
CA VAL A 136 8.35 -11.32 1.03
C VAL A 136 8.48 -10.28 2.16
N TRP A 137 9.56 -9.51 2.11
CA TRP A 137 9.83 -8.40 3.03
C TRP A 137 10.28 -7.14 2.26
N PRO A 138 9.62 -5.98 2.42
CA PRO A 138 8.46 -5.73 3.29
C PRO A 138 7.17 -6.39 2.75
N PRO A 139 6.27 -6.88 3.63
CA PRO A 139 5.03 -7.56 3.23
C PRO A 139 3.92 -6.61 2.78
N MET A 140 4.17 -5.29 2.81
CA MET A 140 3.17 -4.25 2.51
C MET A 140 3.79 -3.08 1.74
N VAL A 141 3.16 -2.72 0.63
CA VAL A 141 3.55 -1.60 -0.25
C VAL A 141 2.39 -0.62 -0.42
N ALA A 142 2.69 0.66 -0.64
CA ALA A 142 1.68 1.69 -0.91
C ALA A 142 1.62 1.98 -2.41
N VAL A 143 0.42 2.20 -2.95
CA VAL A 143 0.18 2.53 -4.37
C VAL A 143 0.41 4.02 -4.60
N GLU A 144 1.35 4.39 -5.48
CA GLU A 144 1.64 5.82 -5.78
C GLU A 144 0.93 6.35 -7.04
N SER A 145 0.67 5.51 -8.05
CA SER A 145 -0.01 5.92 -9.28
C SER A 145 -1.50 5.52 -9.33
N GLY A 146 -2.20 5.95 -10.38
CA GLY A 146 -3.58 5.56 -10.67
C GLY A 146 -3.67 4.49 -11.76
N SER A 147 -2.57 3.83 -12.13
CA SER A 147 -2.51 2.86 -13.24
C SER A 147 -3.41 1.64 -13.03
N MET A 148 -3.80 1.37 -11.78
CA MET A 148 -4.66 0.26 -11.37
C MET A 148 -6.08 0.69 -10.96
N GLU A 149 -6.46 1.96 -11.17
CA GLU A 149 -7.82 2.43 -10.89
C GLU A 149 -8.85 1.78 -11.84
N PRO A 150 -10.10 1.50 -11.40
CA PRO A 150 -10.65 1.72 -10.05
C PRO A 150 -10.39 0.54 -9.09
N ASN A 151 -9.64 -0.49 -9.50
CA ASN A 151 -9.48 -1.72 -8.74
C ASN A 151 -8.55 -1.53 -7.51
N MET A 152 -7.56 -0.65 -7.65
CA MET A 152 -6.68 -0.17 -6.59
C MET A 152 -6.49 1.35 -6.74
N GLU A 153 -6.63 2.09 -5.64
CA GLU A 153 -6.58 3.55 -5.62
C GLU A 153 -5.25 4.06 -5.05
N ARG A 154 -4.83 5.27 -5.44
CA ARG A 154 -3.62 5.91 -4.89
C ARG A 154 -3.70 6.07 -3.38
N GLY A 155 -2.69 5.57 -2.67
CA GLY A 155 -2.62 5.57 -1.21
C GLY A 155 -3.34 4.41 -0.54
N ASP A 156 -3.78 3.40 -1.30
CA ASP A 156 -4.08 2.09 -0.74
C ASP A 156 -2.80 1.37 -0.28
N MET A 157 -2.93 0.57 0.77
CA MET A 157 -1.88 -0.36 1.20
C MET A 157 -2.18 -1.76 0.65
N ILE A 158 -1.20 -2.37 0.01
CA ILE A 158 -1.31 -3.68 -0.63
C ILE A 158 -0.47 -4.68 0.15
N PHE A 159 -1.10 -5.75 0.63
CA PHE A 159 -0.40 -6.90 1.19
C PHE A 159 0.13 -7.76 0.05
N VAL A 160 1.45 -7.99 0.05
CA VAL A 160 2.16 -8.73 -1.00
C VAL A 160 2.53 -10.11 -0.47
N VAL A 161 2.45 -11.12 -1.35
CA VAL A 161 2.89 -12.49 -1.09
C VAL A 161 3.85 -12.96 -2.17
N GLU A 162 4.69 -13.92 -1.84
CA GLU A 162 5.57 -14.66 -2.76
C GLU A 162 4.73 -15.31 -3.88
N ASP A 163 5.31 -15.47 -5.07
CA ASP A 163 4.60 -15.94 -6.26
C ASP A 163 4.20 -17.42 -6.17
N ASP A 164 4.96 -18.24 -5.46
CA ASP A 164 4.62 -19.64 -5.14
C ASP A 164 3.55 -19.80 -4.04
N ARG A 165 3.09 -18.71 -3.43
CA ARG A 165 2.05 -18.74 -2.37
C ARG A 165 0.66 -18.50 -2.93
N PHE A 166 -0.30 -19.20 -2.33
CA PHE A 166 -1.73 -19.08 -2.64
C PHE A 166 -2.01 -19.16 -4.16
N VAL A 167 -1.30 -20.06 -4.84
CA VAL A 167 -1.35 -20.28 -6.28
C VAL A 167 -2.76 -20.67 -6.71
N GLY A 168 -3.29 -19.98 -7.72
CA GLY A 168 -4.57 -20.31 -8.32
C GLY A 168 -4.48 -21.39 -9.38
N ASP A 169 -5.61 -22.03 -9.67
CA ASP A 169 -5.71 -23.00 -10.75
C ASP A 169 -5.39 -22.33 -12.11
N GLY A 170 -4.52 -22.96 -12.89
CA GLY A 170 -4.06 -22.43 -14.18
C GLY A 170 -2.86 -21.47 -14.11
N ALA A 171 -2.09 -21.51 -13.02
CA ALA A 171 -0.81 -20.79 -12.96
C ALA A 171 0.16 -21.24 -14.07
N ILE A 172 0.98 -20.30 -14.55
CA ILE A 172 1.91 -20.54 -15.65
C ILE A 172 3.13 -21.32 -15.16
N GLY A 173 3.18 -22.62 -15.46
CA GLY A 173 4.28 -23.49 -15.08
C GLY A 173 4.55 -23.46 -13.57
N GLU A 174 5.79 -23.22 -13.18
CA GLU A 174 6.21 -23.15 -11.77
C GLU A 174 6.20 -21.71 -11.21
N THR A 175 5.76 -20.69 -11.97
CA THR A 175 5.81 -19.28 -11.54
C THR A 175 4.69 -18.88 -10.57
N GLY A 176 3.75 -19.79 -10.26
CA GLY A 176 2.62 -19.55 -9.36
C GLY A 176 1.65 -18.41 -9.71
N ILE A 177 1.80 -17.79 -10.90
CA ILE A 177 1.03 -16.63 -11.37
C ILE A 177 -0.04 -17.07 -12.37
N VAL A 178 -1.28 -16.71 -12.10
CA VAL A 178 -2.39 -16.88 -13.04
C VAL A 178 -2.53 -15.61 -13.87
N THR A 179 -2.43 -15.70 -15.19
CA THR A 179 -2.59 -14.54 -16.08
C THR A 179 -4.06 -14.19 -16.29
N ARG A 180 -4.38 -12.96 -16.73
CA ARG A 180 -5.75 -12.54 -17.07
C ARG A 180 -6.39 -13.47 -18.11
N ALA A 181 -5.62 -13.89 -19.12
CA ALA A 181 -6.09 -14.83 -20.13
C ALA A 181 -6.61 -16.14 -19.49
N VAL A 182 -5.80 -16.79 -18.65
CA VAL A 182 -6.19 -18.04 -17.97
C VAL A 182 -7.26 -17.80 -16.90
N GLY A 183 -7.12 -16.74 -16.10
CA GLY A 183 -8.09 -16.40 -15.05
C GLY A 183 -9.50 -16.12 -15.60
N SER A 184 -9.60 -15.64 -16.84
CA SER A 184 -10.90 -15.44 -17.52
C SER A 184 -11.59 -16.76 -17.89
N GLU A 185 -10.83 -17.85 -17.97
CA GLU A 185 -11.33 -19.21 -18.24
C GLU A 185 -11.57 -19.99 -16.93
N THR A 186 -10.70 -19.82 -15.93
CA THR A 186 -10.77 -20.54 -14.64
C THR A 186 -11.61 -19.85 -13.56
N GLY A 187 -11.95 -18.57 -13.74
CA GLY A 187 -12.64 -17.75 -12.74
C GLY A 187 -11.73 -17.25 -11.61
N HIS A 188 -10.41 -17.24 -11.81
CA HIS A 188 -9.45 -16.70 -10.85
C HIS A 188 -9.37 -15.17 -10.96
N ASP A 189 -10.13 -14.49 -10.10
CA ASP A 189 -10.17 -13.01 -10.03
C ASP A 189 -9.30 -12.45 -8.89
N LYS A 190 -8.58 -11.36 -9.19
CA LYS A 190 -7.94 -10.47 -8.20
C LYS A 190 -8.36 -9.02 -8.43
N PHE A 191 -8.78 -8.37 -7.33
CA PHE A 191 -9.26 -6.98 -7.34
C PHE A 191 -10.42 -6.75 -8.33
N GLY A 192 -11.38 -7.68 -8.37
CA GLY A 192 -12.58 -7.59 -9.21
C GLY A 192 -12.36 -7.81 -10.71
N ASN A 193 -11.18 -8.32 -11.11
CA ASN A 193 -10.83 -8.59 -12.49
C ASN A 193 -10.03 -9.91 -12.61
N PRO A 194 -10.09 -10.62 -13.75
CA PRO A 194 -9.38 -11.90 -13.90
C PRO A 194 -7.84 -11.76 -13.85
N GLY A 195 -7.18 -12.82 -13.37
CA GLY A 195 -5.72 -12.92 -13.28
C GLY A 195 -5.11 -12.17 -12.08
N ASP A 196 -3.86 -12.52 -11.76
CA ASP A 196 -3.08 -11.91 -10.69
C ASP A 196 -2.53 -10.53 -11.07
N VAL A 197 -2.39 -9.69 -10.04
CA VAL A 197 -1.65 -8.43 -10.09
C VAL A 197 -0.28 -8.67 -9.45
N ILE A 198 0.77 -8.38 -10.20
CA ILE A 198 2.17 -8.67 -9.84
C ILE A 198 2.94 -7.38 -9.57
N ILE A 199 3.85 -7.43 -8.60
CA ILE A 199 4.83 -6.39 -8.32
C ILE A 199 6.14 -6.87 -8.94
N PHE A 200 6.73 -6.08 -9.83
CA PHE A 200 7.97 -6.45 -10.51
C PHE A 200 8.94 -5.28 -10.63
N ARG A 201 10.24 -5.60 -10.71
CA ARG A 201 11.31 -4.66 -11.02
C ARG A 201 11.40 -4.46 -12.54
N PRO A 202 11.18 -3.24 -13.06
CA PRO A 202 11.46 -2.94 -14.46
C PRO A 202 12.90 -3.31 -14.81
N GLY A 203 13.09 -4.10 -15.86
CA GLY A 203 14.38 -4.66 -16.28
C GLY A 203 15.16 -5.49 -15.25
N GLY A 204 14.54 -5.88 -14.13
CA GLY A 204 15.24 -6.47 -12.98
C GLY A 204 16.12 -5.48 -12.20
N SER A 205 16.03 -4.19 -12.51
CA SER A 205 16.85 -3.12 -11.91
C SER A 205 16.54 -2.95 -10.42
N GLU A 206 17.57 -2.84 -9.58
CA GLU A 206 17.39 -2.56 -8.15
C GLU A 206 17.27 -1.07 -7.82
N PHE A 207 17.56 -0.21 -8.80
CA PHE A 207 17.56 1.25 -8.67
C PHE A 207 16.26 1.89 -9.16
N GLU A 208 15.43 1.13 -9.87
CA GLU A 208 14.14 1.58 -10.38
C GLU A 208 13.02 1.22 -9.41
N THR A 209 12.00 2.08 -9.36
CA THR A 209 10.78 1.86 -8.58
C THR A 209 10.05 0.65 -9.15
N PRO A 210 9.75 -0.40 -8.36
CA PRO A 210 8.88 -1.48 -8.80
C PRO A 210 7.53 -0.97 -9.35
N VAL A 211 6.91 -1.77 -10.20
CA VAL A 211 5.62 -1.47 -10.85
C VAL A 211 4.60 -2.51 -10.44
N ILE A 212 3.35 -2.10 -10.17
CA ILE A 212 2.26 -2.99 -9.78
C ILE A 212 1.17 -3.06 -10.85
N HIS A 213 1.23 -4.07 -11.71
CA HIS A 213 0.31 -4.23 -12.84
C HIS A 213 -0.21 -5.66 -12.99
N ARG A 214 -1.26 -5.84 -13.80
CA ARG A 214 -1.87 -7.15 -14.03
C ARG A 214 -1.05 -7.96 -15.03
N ALA A 215 -0.81 -9.23 -14.73
CA ALA A 215 -0.22 -10.18 -15.68
C ALA A 215 -1.29 -10.54 -16.72
N MET A 216 -1.13 -10.11 -17.98
CA MET A 216 -2.16 -10.25 -19.00
C MET A 216 -2.14 -11.63 -19.65
N PHE A 217 -0.97 -12.06 -20.11
CA PHE A 217 -0.70 -13.38 -20.68
C PHE A 217 0.81 -13.67 -20.65
N TRP A 218 1.15 -14.96 -20.78
CA TRP A 218 2.53 -15.43 -20.96
C TRP A 218 2.92 -15.43 -22.44
N VAL A 219 4.17 -15.12 -22.73
CA VAL A 219 4.79 -15.22 -24.05
C VAL A 219 6.02 -16.11 -23.98
N GLU A 220 6.24 -16.90 -25.02
CA GLU A 220 7.45 -17.69 -25.20
C GLU A 220 8.46 -16.91 -26.04
N LYS A 221 9.75 -17.23 -25.90
CA LYS A 221 10.81 -16.66 -26.71
C LYS A 221 10.52 -16.83 -28.21
N ASP A 222 10.85 -15.79 -28.96
CA ASP A 222 10.63 -15.64 -30.41
C ASP A 222 9.13 -15.63 -30.80
N GLU A 223 8.19 -15.55 -29.84
CA GLU A 223 6.76 -15.40 -30.11
C GLU A 223 6.43 -13.98 -30.61
N ARG A 224 5.69 -13.89 -31.72
CA ARG A 224 5.11 -12.65 -32.25
C ARG A 224 3.79 -12.32 -31.54
N TRP A 225 3.87 -12.09 -30.23
CA TRP A 225 2.71 -12.02 -29.33
C TRP A 225 1.66 -10.95 -29.68
N THR A 226 2.06 -9.87 -30.37
CA THR A 226 1.15 -8.84 -30.89
C THR A 226 0.20 -9.39 -31.97
N GLU A 227 0.58 -10.47 -32.65
CA GLU A 227 -0.16 -11.10 -33.74
C GLU A 227 -0.97 -12.32 -33.27
N THR A 228 -0.73 -12.83 -32.05
CA THR A 228 -1.33 -14.07 -31.52
C THR A 228 -2.24 -13.86 -30.31
N LYS A 229 -1.85 -13.01 -29.35
CA LYS A 229 -2.47 -12.94 -28.01
C LYS A 229 -2.94 -11.54 -27.60
N ALA A 230 -2.36 -10.49 -28.17
CA ALA A 230 -2.63 -9.11 -27.78
C ALA A 230 -4.04 -8.62 -28.20
N ASP A 231 -4.64 -7.80 -27.35
CA ASP A 231 -5.84 -7.02 -27.70
C ASP A 231 -5.46 -5.86 -28.62
N ALA A 232 -6.19 -5.73 -29.73
CA ALA A 232 -5.90 -4.74 -30.77
C ALA A 232 -6.06 -3.28 -30.31
N ASN A 233 -6.90 -3.01 -29.30
CA ASN A 233 -7.06 -1.67 -28.74
C ASN A 233 -5.87 -1.34 -27.82
N ALA A 234 -5.46 -2.30 -26.98
CA ALA A 234 -4.30 -2.17 -26.10
C ALA A 234 -2.94 -2.11 -26.82
N LEU A 235 -2.88 -2.50 -28.10
CA LEU A 235 -1.73 -2.26 -28.97
C LEU A 235 -1.69 -0.85 -29.55
N GLY A 236 -2.78 -0.08 -29.54
CA GLY A 236 -2.83 1.24 -30.18
C GLY A 236 -2.55 1.24 -31.70
N GLY A 237 -2.67 0.07 -32.36
CA GLY A 237 -2.30 -0.12 -33.76
C GLY A 237 -0.84 -0.49 -34.02
N ALA A 238 0.01 -0.61 -32.98
CA ALA A 238 1.40 -1.02 -33.14
C ALA A 238 1.53 -2.48 -33.63
N SER A 239 2.40 -2.69 -34.61
CA SER A 239 2.78 -4.01 -35.11
C SER A 239 3.99 -4.57 -34.35
N CYS A 240 4.21 -5.88 -34.47
CA CYS A 240 5.37 -6.55 -33.87
C CYS A 240 6.69 -5.88 -34.24
N ASN A 241 6.82 -5.36 -35.47
CA ASN A 241 8.07 -4.78 -35.98
C ASN A 241 8.38 -3.39 -35.38
N GLU A 242 7.43 -2.79 -34.65
CA GLU A 242 7.56 -1.48 -33.99
C GLU A 242 7.82 -1.60 -32.49
N LEU A 243 7.68 -2.80 -31.91
CA LEU A 243 7.91 -3.05 -30.49
C LEU A 243 9.24 -3.79 -30.27
N ALA A 244 10.13 -3.24 -29.45
CA ALA A 244 11.41 -3.85 -29.10
C ALA A 244 11.28 -5.22 -28.38
N THR A 245 10.08 -5.53 -27.89
CA THR A 245 9.68 -6.78 -27.24
C THR A 245 8.97 -7.75 -28.17
N CYS A 246 8.89 -7.48 -29.48
CA CYS A 246 8.28 -8.39 -30.45
C CYS A 246 9.20 -8.64 -31.66
N PRO A 247 9.56 -9.89 -32.00
CA PRO A 247 9.28 -11.12 -31.26
C PRO A 247 9.83 -11.08 -29.82
N ALA A 248 9.21 -11.83 -28.91
CA ALA A 248 9.60 -11.84 -27.50
C ALA A 248 11.07 -12.26 -27.34
N PRO A 249 11.95 -11.44 -26.70
CA PRO A 249 13.38 -11.75 -26.61
C PRO A 249 13.70 -12.95 -25.71
N TYR A 250 12.77 -13.32 -24.83
CA TYR A 250 12.81 -14.43 -23.87
C TYR A 250 11.39 -14.68 -23.33
N ASP A 251 11.19 -15.79 -22.65
CA ASP A 251 9.90 -16.14 -22.03
C ASP A 251 9.56 -15.19 -20.87
N GLY A 252 8.28 -14.85 -20.70
CA GLY A 252 7.81 -14.02 -19.61
C GLY A 252 6.38 -13.51 -19.75
N PHE A 253 6.00 -12.55 -18.92
CA PHE A 253 4.68 -11.94 -18.90
C PHE A 253 4.62 -10.65 -19.71
N ILE A 254 3.52 -10.49 -20.45
CA ILE A 254 3.04 -9.18 -20.90
C ILE A 254 2.13 -8.62 -19.80
N THR A 255 2.35 -7.37 -19.44
CA THR A 255 1.72 -6.73 -18.27
C THR A 255 0.99 -5.46 -18.68
N LYS A 256 0.01 -5.06 -17.88
CA LYS A 256 -0.78 -3.84 -18.11
C LYS A 256 -1.42 -3.34 -16.82
N GLY A 257 -1.33 -2.04 -16.57
CA GLY A 257 -2.18 -1.37 -15.57
C GLY A 257 -3.65 -1.39 -15.96
N ASP A 258 -4.55 -1.67 -15.02
CA ASP A 258 -5.98 -1.79 -15.30
C ASP A 258 -6.57 -0.51 -15.94
N ALA A 259 -6.13 0.68 -15.50
CA ALA A 259 -6.49 1.98 -16.06
C ALA A 259 -5.72 2.36 -17.35
N ASN A 260 -4.61 1.69 -17.66
CA ASN A 260 -3.73 2.09 -18.76
C ASN A 260 -4.39 1.84 -20.13
N GLY A 261 -4.06 2.68 -21.11
CA GLY A 261 -4.58 2.55 -22.49
C GLY A 261 -4.00 1.37 -23.27
N GLY A 262 -2.81 0.88 -22.89
CA GLY A 262 -2.11 -0.21 -23.56
C GLY A 262 -1.20 -1.01 -22.64
N TYR A 263 -0.44 -1.93 -23.21
CA TYR A 263 0.52 -2.78 -22.49
C TYR A 263 1.76 -2.03 -22.03
N ASP A 264 2.40 -2.53 -20.98
CA ASP A 264 3.63 -1.93 -20.45
C ASP A 264 4.81 -2.08 -21.42
N GLN A 265 4.72 -3.06 -22.31
CA GLN A 265 5.67 -3.31 -23.38
C GLN A 265 5.48 -2.37 -24.59
N HIS A 266 4.50 -1.46 -24.54
CA HIS A 266 4.26 -0.45 -25.59
C HIS A 266 4.90 0.91 -25.23
N PRO A 267 5.77 1.49 -26.09
CA PRO A 267 6.52 2.72 -25.79
C PRO A 267 5.69 3.93 -25.35
N SER A 268 4.45 4.06 -25.85
CA SER A 268 3.57 5.19 -25.52
C SER A 268 2.71 5.01 -24.26
N TYR A 269 2.73 3.84 -23.61
CA TYR A 269 1.81 3.51 -22.51
C TYR A 269 2.47 2.87 -21.28
N GLY A 270 3.68 2.34 -21.42
CA GLY A 270 4.32 1.55 -20.37
C GLY A 270 5.25 2.30 -19.42
N ALA A 271 5.60 1.60 -18.35
CA ALA A 271 6.74 1.95 -17.52
C ALA A 271 8.05 1.64 -18.28
N ASP A 272 9.00 2.57 -18.22
CA ASP A 272 10.37 2.38 -18.72
C ASP A 272 11.14 1.48 -17.73
N PRO A 273 11.90 0.46 -18.17
CA PRO A 273 11.97 -0.11 -19.52
C PRO A 273 10.80 -1.04 -19.87
N SER A 274 10.29 -0.84 -21.10
CA SER A 274 9.18 -1.55 -21.73
C SER A 274 9.54 -2.99 -22.16
N GLN A 275 9.94 -3.82 -21.19
CA GLN A 275 10.42 -5.18 -21.38
C GLN A 275 9.37 -6.25 -21.02
N VAL A 276 9.50 -7.44 -21.62
CA VAL A 276 8.73 -8.62 -21.18
C VAL A 276 9.12 -8.91 -19.73
N VAL A 277 8.14 -9.09 -18.83
CA VAL A 277 8.41 -9.24 -17.40
C VAL A 277 8.78 -10.68 -17.11
N LYS A 278 10.05 -10.92 -16.78
CA LYS A 278 10.51 -12.26 -16.42
C LYS A 278 10.05 -12.69 -15.03
N PRO A 279 9.91 -14.01 -14.76
CA PRO A 279 9.65 -14.51 -13.40
C PRO A 279 10.67 -14.00 -12.37
N GLU A 280 11.97 -13.99 -12.67
CA GLU A 280 13.01 -13.57 -11.72
C GLU A 280 13.00 -12.05 -11.38
N TRP A 281 12.16 -11.26 -12.06
CA TRP A 281 11.98 -9.83 -11.79
C TRP A 281 10.79 -9.53 -10.88
N ILE A 282 9.93 -10.53 -10.65
CA ILE A 282 8.72 -10.40 -9.83
C ILE A 282 9.14 -10.45 -8.36
N GLU A 283 8.75 -9.43 -7.59
CA GLU A 283 8.98 -9.35 -6.14
C GLU A 283 7.82 -9.98 -5.36
N GLY A 284 6.67 -10.20 -6.01
CA GLY A 284 5.54 -10.93 -5.46
C GLY A 284 4.22 -10.61 -6.16
N LYS A 285 3.12 -11.14 -5.61
CA LYS A 285 1.73 -10.94 -6.06
C LYS A 285 0.96 -10.12 -5.03
N ALA A 286 0.11 -9.22 -5.50
CA ALA A 286 -0.80 -8.48 -4.66
C ALA A 286 -1.94 -9.40 -4.18
N ALA A 287 -2.00 -9.68 -2.87
CA ALA A 287 -2.99 -10.59 -2.30
C ALA A 287 -4.23 -9.87 -1.75
N TYR A 288 -4.04 -8.75 -1.04
CA TYR A 288 -5.14 -8.00 -0.42
C TYR A 288 -4.91 -6.49 -0.48
N ARG A 289 -6.01 -5.73 -0.65
CA ARG A 289 -6.06 -4.26 -0.60
C ARG A 289 -6.62 -3.84 0.75
N ILE A 290 -5.90 -2.98 1.47
CA ILE A 290 -6.39 -2.33 2.69
C ILE A 290 -6.56 -0.84 2.36
N PRO A 291 -7.81 -0.38 2.19
CA PRO A 291 -8.05 0.99 1.78
C PRO A 291 -7.48 2.01 2.77
N TRP A 292 -6.97 3.13 2.25
CA TRP A 292 -6.66 4.37 2.98
C TRP A 292 -5.49 4.30 3.98
N LEU A 293 -4.97 3.11 4.33
CA LEU A 293 -3.83 2.96 5.26
C LEU A 293 -2.50 3.46 4.67
N GLY A 294 -2.34 3.49 3.34
CA GLY A 294 -1.14 4.05 2.71
C GLY A 294 -0.98 5.54 3.00
N GLN A 295 -2.09 6.30 3.08
CA GLN A 295 -2.09 7.71 3.48
C GLN A 295 -1.57 7.92 4.91
N ILE A 296 -1.86 6.99 5.83
CA ILE A 296 -1.34 7.04 7.21
C ILE A 296 0.17 6.79 7.21
N ARG A 297 0.67 5.84 6.41
CA ARG A 297 2.12 5.63 6.25
C ARG A 297 2.80 6.87 5.67
N LEU A 298 2.25 7.46 4.60
CA LEU A 298 2.82 8.68 4.00
C LEU A 298 2.89 9.84 5.00
N ALA A 299 1.85 10.03 5.83
CA ALA A 299 1.85 11.03 6.89
C ALA A 299 2.87 10.73 8.01
N VAL A 300 3.08 9.46 8.37
CA VAL A 300 4.08 9.05 9.35
C VAL A 300 5.51 9.19 8.80
N ASP A 301 5.75 8.80 7.55
CA ASP A 301 7.06 8.92 6.89
C ASP A 301 7.45 10.41 6.71
N ASP A 302 6.51 11.31 6.42
CA ASP A 302 6.74 12.77 6.35
C ASP A 302 7.02 13.39 7.74
N VAL A 303 6.28 12.98 8.78
CA VAL A 303 6.49 13.44 10.17
C VAL A 303 7.81 12.94 10.75
N LEU A 304 8.19 11.67 10.49
CA LEU A 304 9.44 11.09 10.97
C LEU A 304 10.64 11.58 10.16
N GLY A 305 10.48 11.80 8.84
CA GLY A 305 11.54 12.31 7.97
C GLY A 305 11.95 13.76 8.24
N ASN A 306 11.02 14.59 8.69
CA ASN A 306 11.28 16.00 9.02
C ASN A 306 11.48 16.27 10.53
N GLY A 307 11.32 15.25 11.39
CA GLY A 307 11.15 15.43 12.84
C GLY A 307 12.36 15.16 13.75
N ILE A 308 13.40 14.46 13.27
CA ILE A 308 14.49 13.97 14.15
C ILE A 308 15.87 14.46 13.64
N PRO A 309 16.60 15.30 14.40
CA PRO A 309 17.97 15.66 14.04
C PRO A 309 18.91 14.43 14.14
N PRO A 310 19.93 14.31 13.27
CA PRO A 310 20.70 13.08 13.10
C PRO A 310 21.54 12.64 14.31
N GLU A 311 21.61 13.44 15.37
CA GLU A 311 22.38 13.17 16.59
C GLU A 311 21.68 12.16 17.54
N GLU A 312 20.34 12.07 17.53
CA GLU A 312 19.59 11.10 18.35
C GLU A 312 19.28 9.76 17.63
N ALA A 313 19.56 9.64 16.33
CA ALA A 313 19.29 8.42 15.56
C ALA A 313 20.27 7.26 15.83
N ALA A 314 21.40 7.54 16.49
CA ALA A 314 22.53 6.62 16.65
C ALA A 314 22.22 5.25 17.30
N PRO A 315 21.36 5.11 18.34
CA PRO A 315 21.11 3.80 18.96
C PRO A 315 20.09 2.95 18.20
N ILE A 316 19.26 3.55 17.33
CA ILE A 316 18.23 2.82 16.56
C ILE A 316 18.85 2.11 15.36
N ALA A 317 19.79 2.77 14.66
CA ALA A 317 20.49 2.22 13.49
C ALA A 317 21.45 1.05 13.83
N ALA A 318 21.83 0.87 15.10
CA ALA A 318 22.78 -0.15 15.53
C ALA A 318 22.16 -1.51 15.90
N LEU A 319 20.83 -1.57 16.09
CA LEU A 319 20.10 -2.80 16.42
C LEU A 319 19.24 -3.32 15.25
N GLY A 320 18.85 -2.45 14.32
CA GLY A 320 18.28 -2.82 13.03
C GLY A 320 19.39 -3.05 12.01
N GLY A 321 19.85 -4.30 11.87
CA GLY A 321 20.85 -4.66 10.85
C GLY A 321 20.36 -4.32 9.43
N GLY A 322 20.96 -3.28 8.82
CA GLY A 322 20.71 -2.87 7.44
C GLY A 322 19.28 -2.40 7.16
N LEU A 323 18.93 -1.17 7.55
CA LEU A 323 17.62 -0.58 7.22
C LEU A 323 17.51 -0.24 5.71
N VAL A 324 17.16 -1.28 4.96
CA VAL A 324 16.26 -1.32 3.79
C VAL A 324 15.78 0.04 3.29
N LEU A 325 16.13 0.35 2.04
CA LEU A 325 15.51 1.40 1.22
C LEU A 325 13.98 1.21 1.20
N SER A 326 13.24 2.26 1.56
CA SER A 326 11.77 2.28 1.45
C SER A 326 11.38 2.17 -0.04
N ARG A 327 11.10 0.95 -0.51
CA ARG A 327 10.66 0.70 -1.89
C ARG A 327 9.24 1.20 -2.07
N ARG A 328 9.12 2.20 -2.95
CA ARG A 328 7.87 2.73 -3.49
C ARG A 328 7.42 1.84 -4.65
N VAL A 329 6.15 1.86 -5.01
CA VAL A 329 5.63 1.07 -6.14
C VAL A 329 4.70 1.94 -6.98
N THR A 330 4.94 1.93 -8.30
CA THR A 330 4.26 2.78 -9.29
C THR A 330 3.01 2.09 -9.83
#